data_AF-A0A961ESX2-F1
#
_entry.id   AF-A0A961ESX2-F1
#
_cell.length_a   1.000
_cell.length_b   1.000
_cell.length_c   1.000
_cell.angle_alpha   90.00
_cell.angle_beta   90.00
_cell.angle_gamma   90.00
#
_symmetry.space_group_name_H-M   'P 1'
#
loop_
_entity.id
_entity.type
_entity.pdbx_description
1 polymer ?
#
loop_
_entity_poly.entity_id
_entity_poly.type
_entity_poly.pdbx_seq_one_letter_code
_entity_poly.pdbx_strand_id
1 'polypeptide(L)'
;PAWIISSTSTLLTREFIEVPHCGVLNVHEGKLPEYKGSACYFWMIYNGEAAGNVTFQYVSVALDEGDVILEGPPVPIEKDTSVFDLWKGLLLSHGSVWPHFLPYLEQGSPAPAARQRRNDFVAYSYPTRTVVRKIKAGGHRIMRFKDLLWILKMGFRG
;
A
#
# COMPACT_ATOMS: atom_id res chain seq x y z
N PRO A 1 -14.45 14.40 14.19
CA PRO A 1 -13.72 13.23 14.75
C PRO A 1 -12.25 13.62 14.97
N ALA A 2 -11.49 12.86 15.76
CA ALA A 2 -10.04 13.07 15.84
C ALA A 2 -9.34 12.68 14.55
N TRP A 3 -9.73 11.53 14.01
CA TRP A 3 -9.10 10.88 12.87
C TRP A 3 -10.15 10.44 11.84
N ILE A 4 -9.73 10.30 10.60
CA ILE A 4 -10.42 9.50 9.58
C ILE A 4 -9.41 8.52 9.01
N ILE A 5 -9.77 7.23 8.92
CA ILE A 5 -8.97 6.22 8.22
C ILE A 5 -9.59 6.03 6.84
N SER A 6 -8.79 6.22 5.80
CA SER A 6 -9.21 6.13 4.41
C SER A 6 -8.55 4.93 3.73
N SER A 7 -9.35 4.18 2.98
CA SER A 7 -8.92 3.12 2.06
C SER A 7 -9.58 3.28 0.69
N THR A 8 -10.01 4.50 0.36
CA THR A 8 -10.72 4.78 -0.89
C THR A 8 -9.77 4.81 -2.09
N SER A 9 -10.31 4.51 -3.28
CA SER A 9 -9.65 4.66 -4.57
C SER A 9 -9.84 6.04 -5.22
N THR A 10 -10.49 6.98 -4.52
CA THR A 10 -10.79 8.33 -5.01
C THR A 10 -9.91 9.38 -4.34
N LEU A 11 -9.58 10.44 -5.07
CA LEU A 11 -8.94 11.60 -4.45
C LEU A 11 -9.93 12.29 -3.50
N LEU A 12 -9.47 12.56 -2.28
CA LEU A 12 -10.24 13.27 -1.27
C LEU A 12 -10.12 14.78 -1.50
N THR A 13 -11.22 15.50 -1.32
CA THR A 13 -11.20 16.95 -1.42
C THR A 13 -10.52 17.56 -0.20
N ARG A 14 -10.02 18.79 -0.35
CA ARG A 14 -9.39 19.54 0.76
C ARG A 14 -10.35 19.65 1.94
N GLU A 15 -11.60 19.99 1.66
CA GLU A 15 -12.62 20.21 2.68
C GLU A 15 -12.82 18.95 3.52
N PHE A 16 -12.76 17.77 2.91
CA PHE A 16 -12.85 16.49 3.63
C PHE A 16 -11.60 16.21 4.46
N ILE A 17 -10.41 16.45 3.89
CA ILE A 17 -9.12 16.21 4.57
C ILE A 17 -8.98 17.06 5.83
N GLU A 18 -9.54 18.27 5.82
CA GLU A 18 -9.48 19.22 6.93
C GLU A 18 -10.56 18.99 8.02
N VAL A 19 -11.51 18.06 7.83
CA VAL A 19 -12.54 17.71 8.85
C VAL A 19 -11.94 17.15 10.15
N PRO A 20 -11.08 16.11 10.14
CA PRO A 20 -10.47 15.59 11.36
C PRO A 20 -9.32 16.49 11.84
N HIS A 21 -9.33 16.86 13.12
CA HIS A 21 -8.29 17.75 13.66
C HIS A 21 -6.90 17.10 13.76
N CYS A 22 -6.81 15.77 13.81
CA CYS A 22 -5.54 15.07 13.72
C CYS A 22 -5.20 14.64 12.27
N GLY A 23 -6.12 14.75 11.32
CA GLY A 23 -5.91 14.43 9.92
C GLY A 23 -6.52 13.12 9.45
N VAL A 24 -6.36 12.87 8.15
CA VAL A 24 -6.80 11.65 7.47
C VAL A 24 -5.60 10.74 7.25
N LEU A 25 -5.79 9.45 7.48
CA LEU A 25 -4.77 8.42 7.47
C LEU A 25 -4.99 7.44 6.32
N ASN A 26 -3.91 6.95 5.71
CA ASN A 26 -3.95 5.84 4.77
C ASN A 26 -2.69 5.00 4.89
N VAL A 27 -2.83 3.68 4.70
CA VAL A 27 -1.69 2.77 4.55
C VAL A 27 -1.66 2.32 3.11
N HIS A 28 -0.67 2.82 2.39
CA HIS A 28 -0.49 2.61 0.95
C HIS A 28 0.37 1.38 0.66
N GLU A 29 0.00 0.57 -0.32
CA GLU A 29 0.72 -0.65 -0.72
C GLU A 29 1.91 -0.37 -1.65
N GLY A 30 2.76 0.59 -1.26
CA GLY A 30 3.96 0.94 -2.00
C GLY A 30 4.93 1.75 -1.17
N LYS A 31 6.22 1.66 -1.51
CA LYS A 31 7.24 2.56 -0.96
C LYS A 31 7.08 3.94 -1.58
N LEU A 32 6.95 4.96 -0.75
CA LEU A 32 6.82 6.34 -1.19
C LEU A 32 8.15 7.10 -1.06
N PRO A 33 8.48 7.97 -2.03
CA PRO A 33 7.62 8.44 -3.13
C PRO A 33 7.67 7.56 -4.40
N GLU A 34 8.47 6.50 -4.46
CA GLU A 34 8.80 5.80 -5.71
C GLU A 34 7.61 5.10 -6.39
N TYR A 35 6.65 4.60 -5.59
CA TYR A 35 5.48 3.84 -6.06
C TYR A 35 4.17 4.50 -5.63
N LYS A 36 3.70 5.53 -6.35
CA LYS A 36 2.38 6.15 -6.11
C LYS A 36 1.29 5.46 -6.94
N GLY A 37 0.04 5.57 -6.50
CA GLY A 37 -1.13 5.15 -7.28
C GLY A 37 -1.58 3.73 -7.02
N SER A 38 -2.01 3.02 -8.05
CA SER A 38 -2.77 1.77 -7.87
C SER A 38 -1.97 0.52 -8.22
N ALA A 39 -2.28 -0.57 -7.52
CA ALA A 39 -1.75 -1.91 -7.81
C ALA A 39 -0.21 -1.97 -7.89
N CYS A 40 0.48 -1.21 -7.03
CA CYS A 40 1.93 -1.05 -7.03
C CYS A 40 2.69 -2.38 -6.93
N TYR A 41 2.11 -3.40 -6.30
CA TYR A 41 2.68 -4.76 -6.24
C TYR A 41 2.86 -5.42 -7.63
N PHE A 42 2.06 -5.09 -8.65
CA PHE A 42 2.36 -5.52 -10.02
C PHE A 42 3.63 -4.84 -10.56
N TRP A 43 3.77 -3.55 -10.26
CA TRP A 43 4.87 -2.72 -10.77
C TRP A 43 6.19 -3.04 -10.10
N MET A 44 6.20 -3.35 -8.80
CA MET A 44 7.40 -3.83 -8.09
C MET A 44 7.94 -5.12 -8.73
N ILE A 45 7.07 -6.09 -9.02
CA ILE A 45 7.49 -7.32 -9.72
C ILE A 45 7.91 -7.01 -11.15
N TYR A 46 7.18 -6.14 -11.85
CA TYR A 46 7.52 -5.74 -13.22
C TYR A 46 8.90 -5.05 -13.32
N ASN A 47 9.24 -4.23 -12.33
CA ASN A 47 10.50 -3.49 -12.26
C ASN A 47 11.65 -4.34 -11.69
N GLY A 48 11.38 -5.57 -11.22
CA GLY A 48 12.40 -6.46 -10.66
C GLY A 48 12.88 -6.04 -9.28
N GLU A 49 12.01 -5.42 -8.47
CA GLU A 49 12.32 -5.08 -7.08
C GLU A 49 12.64 -6.32 -6.25
N ALA A 50 13.58 -6.20 -5.32
CA ALA A 50 13.93 -7.28 -4.40
C ALA A 50 12.92 -7.43 -3.24
N ALA A 51 12.15 -6.38 -2.94
CA ALA A 51 11.13 -6.40 -1.91
C ALA A 51 10.05 -5.34 -2.18
N GLY A 52 8.83 -5.61 -1.73
CA GLY A 52 7.78 -4.62 -1.61
C GLY A 52 7.73 -4.01 -0.20
N ASN A 53 7.02 -2.89 -0.07
CA ASN A 53 6.81 -2.22 1.22
C ASN A 53 5.42 -1.55 1.25
N VAL A 54 4.92 -1.24 2.45
CA VAL A 54 3.72 -0.43 2.67
C VAL A 54 4.09 0.86 3.40
N THR A 55 3.52 1.99 2.98
CA THR A 55 3.79 3.28 3.61
C THR A 55 2.57 3.76 4.37
N PHE A 56 2.69 3.96 5.67
CA PHE A 56 1.69 4.62 6.48
C PHE A 56 1.89 6.13 6.40
N GLN A 57 0.91 6.85 5.85
CA GLN A 57 0.98 8.29 5.62
C GLN A 57 -0.28 9.01 6.10
N TYR A 58 -0.13 10.32 6.29
CA TYR A 58 -1.26 11.24 6.20
C TYR A 58 -1.74 11.35 4.75
N VAL A 59 -3.04 11.57 4.55
CA VAL A 59 -3.59 11.83 3.21
C VAL A 59 -3.43 13.30 2.89
N SER A 60 -2.96 13.57 1.66
CA SER A 60 -2.90 14.92 1.08
C SER A 60 -3.88 15.03 -0.08
N VAL A 61 -4.08 16.26 -0.59
CA VAL A 61 -4.89 16.48 -1.81
C VAL A 61 -4.26 15.80 -3.03
N ALA A 62 -2.92 15.72 -3.06
CA ALA A 62 -2.20 15.03 -4.12
C ALA A 62 -2.09 13.53 -3.83
N LEU A 63 -2.11 12.73 -4.91
CA LEU A 63 -2.04 11.28 -4.86
C LEU A 63 -0.77 10.81 -4.14
N ASP A 64 -0.93 10.19 -2.97
CA ASP A 64 0.14 9.58 -2.18
C ASP A 64 1.35 10.49 -1.89
N GLU A 65 1.10 11.78 -1.63
CA GLU A 65 2.17 12.76 -1.30
C GLU A 65 2.15 13.25 0.15
N GLY A 66 1.33 12.68 1.01
CA GLY A 66 1.24 13.16 2.39
C GLY A 66 2.41 12.70 3.25
N ASP A 67 2.60 13.34 4.40
CA ASP A 67 3.76 13.06 5.24
C ASP A 67 3.71 11.61 5.77
N VAL A 68 4.87 10.95 5.76
CA VAL A 68 5.01 9.53 6.10
C VAL A 68 5.19 9.38 7.60
N ILE A 69 4.30 8.61 8.23
CA ILE A 69 4.37 8.25 9.64
C ILE A 69 5.43 7.17 9.83
N LEU A 70 5.31 6.06 9.10
CA LEU A 70 6.27 4.96 9.10
C LEU A 70 6.11 4.05 7.88
N GLU A 71 7.13 3.25 7.61
CA GLU A 71 7.11 2.16 6.63
C GLU A 71 6.91 0.82 7.35
N GLY A 72 6.14 -0.08 6.74
CA GLY A 72 5.98 -1.44 7.24
C GLY A 72 7.23 -2.29 7.01
N PRO A 73 7.29 -3.50 7.59
CA PRO A 73 8.35 -4.44 7.28
C PRO A 73 8.36 -4.79 5.78
N PRO A 74 9.55 -4.89 5.14
CA PRO A 74 9.65 -5.24 3.74
C PRO A 74 9.18 -6.67 3.49
N VAL A 75 8.57 -6.89 2.32
CA VAL A 75 8.07 -8.19 1.86
C VAL A 75 8.96 -8.67 0.73
N PRO A 76 9.78 -9.73 0.92
CA PRO A 76 10.70 -10.21 -0.10
C PRO A 76 10.00 -10.63 -1.41
N ILE A 77 10.62 -10.30 -2.54
CA ILE A 77 10.21 -10.72 -3.87
C ILE A 77 11.27 -11.67 -4.40
N GLU A 78 10.94 -12.97 -4.33
CA GLU A 78 11.78 -14.04 -4.84
C GLU A 78 11.44 -14.36 -6.30
N LYS A 79 12.31 -15.13 -6.96
CA LYS A 79 12.15 -15.51 -8.38
C LYS A 79 10.81 -16.18 -8.71
N ASP A 80 10.21 -16.91 -7.76
CA ASP A 80 8.93 -17.58 -7.95
C ASP A 80 7.75 -16.83 -7.30
N THR A 81 7.99 -15.72 -6.59
CA THR A 81 6.92 -14.91 -5.96
C THR A 81 5.85 -14.55 -6.97
N SER A 82 4.60 -14.94 -6.70
CA SER A 82 3.48 -14.50 -7.54
C SER A 82 3.01 -13.11 -7.13
N VAL A 83 2.31 -12.43 -8.04
CA VAL A 83 1.68 -11.14 -7.74
C VAL A 83 0.74 -11.25 -6.53
N PHE A 84 -0.01 -12.34 -6.43
CA PHE A 84 -0.85 -12.63 -5.28
C PHE A 84 -0.04 -12.86 -3.98
N ASP A 85 1.08 -13.59 -4.05
CA ASP A 85 1.95 -13.80 -2.88
C ASP A 85 2.45 -12.46 -2.32
N LEU A 86 2.90 -11.54 -3.20
CA LEU A 86 3.35 -10.21 -2.80
C LEU A 86 2.20 -9.37 -2.22
N TRP A 87 1.06 -9.29 -2.92
CA TRP A 87 -0.11 -8.56 -2.41
C TRP A 87 -0.54 -9.04 -1.03
N LYS A 88 -0.62 -10.37 -0.83
CA LYS A 88 -0.95 -10.96 0.46
C LYS A 88 0.08 -10.62 1.53
N GLY A 89 1.37 -10.62 1.19
CA GLY A 89 2.43 -10.22 2.11
C GLY A 89 2.32 -8.74 2.52
N LEU A 90 2.01 -7.85 1.57
CA LEU A 90 1.79 -6.43 1.83
C LEU A 90 0.55 -6.20 2.71
N LEU A 91 -0.54 -6.96 2.50
CA LEU A 91 -1.71 -6.93 3.36
C LEU A 91 -1.37 -7.29 4.82
N LEU A 92 -0.49 -8.27 5.03
CA LEU A 92 -0.01 -8.62 6.38
C LEU A 92 0.91 -7.55 6.96
N SER A 93 1.80 -6.98 6.14
CA SER A 93 2.66 -5.85 6.52
C SER A 93 1.84 -4.62 6.92
N HIS A 94 0.77 -4.31 6.19
CA HIS A 94 -0.22 -3.30 6.54
C HIS A 94 -0.83 -3.53 7.93
N GLY A 95 -1.18 -4.77 8.29
CA GLY A 95 -1.67 -5.08 9.63
C GLY A 95 -0.68 -4.73 10.75
N SER A 96 0.62 -4.87 10.47
CA SER A 96 1.68 -4.67 11.46
C SER A 96 1.99 -3.21 11.80
N VAL A 97 1.55 -2.25 10.98
CA VAL A 97 1.82 -0.82 11.25
C VAL A 97 0.90 -0.22 12.32
N TRP A 98 -0.31 -0.77 12.49
CA TRP A 98 -1.33 -0.22 13.38
C TRP A 98 -0.94 -0.18 14.86
N PRO A 99 -0.31 -1.22 15.45
CA PRO A 99 0.15 -1.18 16.83
C PRO A 99 1.06 0.01 17.15
N HIS A 100 1.89 0.46 16.18
CA HIS A 100 2.75 1.63 16.36
C HIS A 100 1.98 2.95 16.43
N PHE A 101 0.73 2.96 15.93
CA PHE A 101 -0.12 4.13 15.88
C PHE A 101 -1.19 4.16 16.99
N LEU A 102 -1.47 3.03 17.65
CA LEU A 102 -2.42 2.94 18.77
C LEU A 102 -2.22 4.01 19.85
N PRO A 103 -1.00 4.34 20.31
CA PRO A 103 -0.83 5.37 21.35
C PRO A 103 -1.37 6.75 20.94
N TYR A 104 -1.25 7.12 19.66
CA TYR A 104 -1.75 8.39 19.12
C TYR A 104 -3.27 8.39 18.96
N LEU A 105 -3.85 7.23 18.64
CA LEU A 105 -5.30 7.04 18.62
C LEU A 105 -5.90 7.21 20.02
N GLU A 106 -5.29 6.59 21.03
CA GLU A 106 -5.75 6.64 22.42
C GLU A 106 -5.65 8.06 23.00
N GLN A 107 -4.57 8.77 22.68
CA GLN A 107 -4.34 10.15 23.15
C GLN A 107 -5.12 11.20 22.35
N GLY A 108 -5.62 10.86 21.16
CA GLY A 108 -6.23 11.84 20.25
C GLY A 108 -5.24 12.91 19.80
N SER A 109 -3.97 12.54 19.57
CA SER A 109 -2.88 13.45 19.21
C SER A 109 -2.24 13.05 17.89
N PRO A 110 -1.81 13.98 17.02
CA PRO A 110 -1.17 13.64 15.75
C PRO A 110 0.10 12.79 15.95
N ALA A 111 0.29 11.76 15.12
CA ALA A 111 1.56 11.04 15.06
C ALA A 111 2.64 11.87 14.36
N PRO A 112 3.91 11.78 14.79
CA PRO A 112 5.04 12.31 14.05
C PRO A 112 5.07 11.76 12.63
N ALA A 113 5.39 12.62 11.67
CA ALA A 113 5.60 12.21 10.29
C ALA A 113 6.74 13.00 9.65
N ALA A 114 7.38 12.37 8.68
CA ALA A 114 8.42 12.93 7.85
C ALA A 114 7.86 13.35 6.50
N ARG A 115 8.22 14.55 6.06
CA ARG A 115 7.82 15.05 4.75
C ARG A 115 8.44 14.23 3.63
N GLN A 116 7.62 13.79 2.69
CA GLN A 116 8.09 13.07 1.50
C GLN A 116 8.97 13.97 0.60
N ARG A 117 9.94 13.35 -0.06
CA ARG A 117 10.58 13.95 -1.24
C ARG A 117 9.53 14.05 -2.36
N ARG A 118 9.55 15.15 -3.12
CA ARG A 118 8.55 15.41 -4.18
C ARG A 118 9.03 15.10 -5.60
N ASN A 119 10.26 14.63 -5.74
CA ASN A 119 10.86 14.30 -7.02
C ASN A 119 11.02 12.78 -7.15
N ASP A 120 11.35 12.30 -8.36
CA ASP A 120 11.71 10.91 -8.64
C ASP A 120 10.62 9.88 -8.29
N PHE A 121 9.36 10.23 -8.57
CA PHE A 121 8.23 9.34 -8.39
C PHE A 121 7.63 8.87 -9.72
N VAL A 122 6.97 7.72 -9.69
CA VAL A 122 6.10 7.26 -10.77
C VAL A 122 4.69 7.06 -10.22
N ALA A 123 3.71 7.65 -10.90
CA ALA A 123 2.29 7.41 -10.62
C ALA A 123 1.80 6.24 -11.47
N TYR A 124 1.59 5.10 -10.82
CA TYR A 124 1.16 3.87 -11.47
C TYR A 124 -0.36 3.75 -11.52
N SER A 125 -0.86 3.16 -12.62
CA SER A 125 -2.26 2.76 -12.78
C SER A 125 -2.40 1.25 -12.66
N TYR A 126 -3.64 0.74 -12.73
CA TYR A 126 -3.85 -0.70 -12.89
C TYR A 126 -3.08 -1.26 -14.10
N PRO A 127 -2.52 -2.48 -13.98
CA PRO A 127 -1.65 -3.07 -14.99
C PRO A 127 -2.44 -3.41 -16.26
N THR A 128 -1.82 -3.16 -17.41
CA THR A 128 -2.37 -3.61 -18.70
C THR A 128 -2.09 -5.10 -18.94
N ARG A 129 -2.76 -5.67 -19.95
CA ARG A 129 -2.44 -7.04 -20.42
C ARG A 129 -0.97 -7.19 -20.83
N THR A 130 -0.34 -6.12 -21.33
CA THR A 130 1.08 -6.12 -21.70
C THR A 130 1.98 -6.25 -20.48
N VAL A 131 1.68 -5.53 -19.39
CA VAL A 131 2.39 -5.65 -18.10
C VAL A 131 2.29 -7.08 -17.58
N VAL A 132 1.07 -7.64 -17.56
CA VAL A 132 0.83 -9.02 -17.11
C VAL A 132 1.62 -10.05 -17.93
N ARG A 133 1.71 -9.88 -19.25
CA ARG A 133 2.50 -10.77 -20.12
C ARG A 133 4.00 -10.68 -19.81
N LYS A 134 4.53 -9.48 -19.57
CA LYS A 134 5.94 -9.28 -19.23
C LYS A 134 6.29 -9.89 -17.86
N ILE A 135 5.45 -9.71 -16.86
CA ILE A 135 5.59 -10.37 -15.55
C ILE A 135 5.68 -11.89 -15.72
N LYS A 136 4.76 -12.48 -16.52
CA LYS A 136 4.77 -13.91 -16.81
C LYS A 136 6.02 -14.37 -17.57
N ALA A 137 6.48 -13.57 -18.53
CA ALA A 137 7.72 -13.85 -19.26
C ALA A 137 8.96 -13.78 -18.36
N GLY A 138 8.93 -12.97 -17.30
CA GLY A 138 9.95 -12.92 -16.25
C GLY A 138 9.95 -14.11 -15.30
N GLY A 139 9.06 -15.09 -15.48
CA GLY A 139 8.97 -16.29 -14.64
C GLY A 139 8.00 -16.20 -13.46
N HIS A 140 7.43 -15.03 -13.22
CA HIS A 140 6.44 -14.83 -12.16
C HIS A 140 5.04 -15.31 -12.58
N ARG A 141 4.21 -15.62 -11.59
CA ARG A 141 2.79 -15.95 -11.80
C ARG A 141 1.94 -14.79 -11.30
N ILE A 142 0.74 -14.62 -11.86
CA ILE A 142 -0.23 -13.67 -11.28
C ILE A 142 -0.83 -14.27 -10.00
N MET A 143 -1.21 -15.53 -10.07
CA MET A 143 -1.80 -16.29 -8.96
C MET A 143 -1.49 -17.77 -9.17
N ARG A 144 -1.45 -18.53 -8.08
CA ARG A 144 -1.24 -19.99 -8.05
C ARG A 144 -2.56 -20.68 -7.66
N PHE A 145 -2.69 -21.98 -7.97
CA PHE A 145 -3.90 -22.74 -7.60
C PHE A 145 -4.16 -22.78 -6.09
N LYS A 146 -3.09 -22.87 -5.28
CA LYS A 146 -3.19 -22.81 -3.81
C LYS A 146 -3.79 -21.49 -3.30
N ASP A 147 -3.62 -20.41 -4.04
CA ASP A 147 -4.12 -19.08 -3.67
C ASP A 147 -5.64 -19.03 -3.82
N LEU A 148 -6.17 -19.63 -4.89
CA LEU A 148 -7.61 -19.80 -5.07
C LEU A 148 -8.23 -20.62 -3.92
N LEU A 149 -7.57 -21.71 -3.51
CA LEU A 149 -8.01 -22.50 -2.36
C LEU A 149 -7.98 -21.67 -1.06
N TRP A 150 -7.00 -20.80 -0.89
CA TRP A 150 -6.90 -19.91 0.26
C TRP A 150 -8.05 -18.88 0.28
N ILE A 151 -8.34 -18.24 -0.85
CA ILE A 151 -9.46 -17.29 -1.00
C ILE A 151 -10.79 -17.98 -0.64
N LEU A 152 -11.04 -19.17 -1.21
CA LEU A 152 -12.25 -19.94 -0.93
C LEU A 152 -12.38 -20.25 0.57
N LYS A 153 -11.30 -20.69 1.23
CA LYS A 153 -11.30 -20.97 2.68
C LYS A 153 -11.58 -19.74 3.54
N MET A 154 -11.19 -18.54 3.11
CA MET A 154 -11.56 -17.31 3.82
C MET A 154 -13.05 -17.00 3.69
N GLY A 155 -13.63 -17.19 2.50
CA GLY A 155 -15.05 -16.95 2.26
C GLY A 155 -15.99 -17.85 3.06
N PHE A 156 -15.56 -19.06 3.44
CA PHE A 156 -16.34 -19.99 4.28
C PHE A 156 -16.08 -19.84 5.79
N ARG A 157 -15.24 -18.90 6.21
CA ARG A 157 -14.95 -18.61 7.62
C ARG A 157 -15.64 -17.33 8.13
N GLY A 158 -16.47 -16.71 7.31
CA GLY A 158 -17.35 -15.60 7.68
C GLY A 158 -18.70 -16.06 8.19
#